data_AF-A0A2E6MPA1-F1
#
_entry.id   AF-A0A2E6MPA1-F1
#
_cell.length_a   1.000
_cell.length_b   1.000
_cell.length_c   1.000
_cell.angle_alpha   90.00
_cell.angle_beta   90.00
_cell.angle_gamma   90.00
#
_symmetry.space_group_name_H-M   'P 1'
#
loop_
_entity.id
_entity.type
_entity.pdbx_description
1 polymer ?
#
loop_
_entity_poly.entity_id
_entity_poly.type
_entity_poly.pdbx_seq_one_letter_code
_entity_poly.pdbx_strand_id
1 'polypeptide(L)' 'MIKKQIIYKTYRHLSVRVLRDVDRDRYDIRFTQSEYPTWSLWHKNVDELGMKELVQIYKIRAWVLQWLPPRLVHWLVTGS' A
#
# COMPACT_ATOMS: atom_id res chain seq x y z
N MET A 1 -10.86 7.54 -15.79
CA MET A 1 -10.36 6.49 -14.88
C MET A 1 -10.98 6.69 -13.52
N ILE A 2 -12.01 5.90 -13.20
CA ILE A 2 -12.65 5.94 -11.89
C ILE A 2 -11.87 5.00 -10.96
N LYS A 3 -11.05 5.57 -10.08
CA LYS A 3 -10.37 4.81 -9.03
C LYS A 3 -11.29 4.77 -7.81
N LYS A 4 -11.83 3.60 -7.48
CA LYS A 4 -12.60 3.41 -6.25
C LYS A 4 -11.61 3.17 -5.12
N GLN A 5 -11.50 4.11 -4.19
CA GLN A 5 -10.71 3.91 -2.98
C GLN A 5 -11.42 2.89 -2.10
N ILE A 6 -10.76 1.77 -1.83
CA ILE A 6 -11.32 0.72 -0.97
C ILE A 6 -10.86 0.94 0.45
N ILE A 7 -9.58 1.22 0.64
CA ILE A 7 -8.98 1.33 1.97
C ILE A 7 -7.97 2.46 2.00
N TYR A 8 -8.06 3.26 3.06
CA TYR A 8 -7.08 4.25 3.45
C TYR A 8 -6.78 4.06 4.94
N LYS A 9 -5.52 3.83 5.27
CA LYS A 9 -5.10 3.76 6.67
C LYS A 9 -3.72 4.37 6.84
N THR A 10 -3.61 5.25 7.83
CA THR A 10 -2.34 5.89 8.19
C THR A 10 -1.87 5.36 9.53
N TYR A 11 -0.58 5.04 9.58
CA TYR A 11 0.16 4.49 10.69
C TYR A 11 1.34 5.41 10.98
N ARG A 12 1.17 6.35 11.92
CA ARG A 12 2.12 7.43 12.21
C ARG A 12 2.54 8.19 10.94
N HIS A 13 3.72 7.88 10.41
CA HIS A 13 4.33 8.53 9.24
C HIS A 13 4.15 7.73 7.94
N LEU A 14 3.46 6.58 7.99
CA LEU A 14 3.28 5.65 6.88
C LEU A 14 1.80 5.47 6.52
N SER A 15 1.41 5.77 5.30
CA SER A 15 0.04 5.59 4.80
C SER A 15 -0.03 4.44 3.81
N VAL A 16 -1.01 3.56 3.99
CA VAL A 16 -1.37 2.51 3.04
C VAL A 16 -2.68 2.90 2.38
N ARG A 17 -2.66 3.01 1.05
CA ARG A 17 -3.86 3.22 0.23
C ARG A 17 -4.04 2.05 -0.72
N VAL A 18 -5.26 1.56 -0.83
CA VAL A 18 -5.64 0.57 -1.85
C VAL A 18 -6.73 1.17 -2.72
N LEU A 19 -6.39 1.36 -3.98
CA LEU A 19 -7.28 1.87 -5.01
C LEU A 19 -7.63 0.71 -5.94
N ARG A 20 -8.92 0.49 -6.19
CA ARG A 20 -9.37 -0.40 -7.27
C ARG A 20 -9.62 0.41 -8.51
N ASP A 21 -8.95 0.02 -9.58
CA ASP A 21 -9.23 0.50 -10.92
C ASP A 21 -10.40 -0.32 -11.47
N VAL A 22 -11.57 0.31 -11.59
CA VAL A 22 -12.80 -0.36 -12.02
C VAL A 22 -12.73 -0.73 -13.51
N ASP A 23 -11.99 0.03 -14.32
CA ASP A 23 -11.88 -0.19 -15.77
C ASP A 23 -10.90 -1.33 -16.11
N ARG A 24 -9.93 -1.62 -15.23
CA ARG A 24 -8.85 -2.58 -15.51
C ARG A 24 -8.82 -3.79 -14.60
N ASP A 25 -9.74 -3.86 -13.63
CA ASP A 25 -9.77 -4.85 -12.54
C ASP A 25 -8.38 -5.06 -11.90
N ARG A 26 -7.77 -3.93 -11.52
CA ARG A 26 -6.46 -3.90 -10.88
C ARG A 26 -6.54 -3.20 -9.55
N TYR A 27 -5.68 -3.63 -8.64
CA TYR A 27 -5.50 -2.98 -7.36
C TYR A 27 -4.16 -2.26 -7.34
N ASP A 28 -4.19 -0.95 -7.11
CA ASP A 28 -3.04 -0.07 -6.91
C ASP A 28 -2.86 0.12 -5.39
N ILE A 29 -1.79 -0.47 -4.87
CA ILE A 29 -1.41 -0.37 -3.46
C ILE A 29 -0.32 0.68 -3.34
N ARG A 30 -0.60 1.76 -2.62
CA ARG A 30 0.37 2.83 -2.37
C ARG A 30 0.81 2.85 -0.92
N PHE A 31 2.12 2.82 -0.74
CA PHE A 31 2.79 3.11 0.52
C PHE A 31 3.39 4.51 0.42
N THR A 32 2.83 5.44 1.18
CA THR A 32 3.32 6.82 1.25
C THR A 32 4.00 7.04 2.58
N GLN A 33 5.18 7.62 2.57
CA GLN A 33 5.83 8.16 3.75
C GLN A 33 5.77 9.69 3.68
N SER A 34 5.54 10.38 4.80
CA SER A 34 5.37 11.85 4.78
C SER A 34 6.55 12.60 4.17
N GLU A 35 7.76 12.04 4.28
CA GLU A 35 9.02 12.69 3.83
C GLU A 35 9.75 11.92 2.70
N TYR A 36 9.27 10.74 2.28
CA TYR A 36 9.96 9.88 1.31
C TYR A 36 9.05 9.49 0.13
N PRO A 37 9.62 9.14 -1.05
CA PRO A 37 8.88 8.80 -2.25
C PRO A 37 7.77 7.76 -2.01
N THR A 38 6.65 7.94 -2.70
CA THR A 38 5.53 6.99 -2.66
C THR A 38 5.89 5.74 -3.45
N TRP A 39 5.79 4.57 -2.81
CA TRP A 39 5.87 3.29 -3.50
C TRP A 39 4.48 2.86 -3.95
N SER A 40 4.35 2.42 -5.20
CA SER A 40 3.09 1.91 -5.75
C SER A 40 3.32 0.53 -6.35
N LEU A 41 2.49 -0.44 -5.97
CA LEU A 41 2.50 -1.79 -6.54
C LEU A 41 1.14 -2.10 -7.15
N TRP A 42 1.17 -2.61 -8.38
CA TRP A 42 -0.01 -3.00 -9.12
C TRP A 42 -0.19 -4.51 -9.04
N HIS A 43 -1.31 -4.94 -8.48
CA HIS A 43 -1.76 -6.33 -8.55
C HIS A 43 -2.82 -6.46 -9.63
N LYS A 44 -2.61 -7.38 -10.57
CA LYS A 44 -3.56 -7.71 -11.66
C LYS A 44 -4.20 -9.07 -11.36
N ASN A 45 -5.47 -9.25 -11.74
CA ASN A 45 -6.19 -10.52 -11.61
C ASN A 45 -6.26 -11.07 -10.17
N VAL A 46 -6.50 -10.20 -9.19
CA VAL A 46 -6.66 -10.62 -7.80
C VAL A 46 -8.14 -10.57 -7.45
N ASP A 47 -8.72 -11.70 -7.07
CA ASP A 47 -10.10 -11.77 -6.60
C ASP A 47 -10.30 -10.92 -5.33
N GLU A 48 -11.53 -10.47 -5.08
CA GLU A 48 -11.85 -9.61 -3.95
C GLU A 48 -11.45 -10.22 -2.58
N LEU A 49 -11.50 -11.54 -2.46
CA LEU A 49 -11.05 -12.29 -1.28
C LEU A 49 -9.52 -12.24 -1.13
N GLY A 50 -8.78 -12.55 -2.20
CA GLY A 50 -7.32 -12.46 -2.21
C GLY A 50 -6.83 -11.04 -1.95
N MET A 51 -7.59 -10.03 -2.39
CA MET A 51 -7.27 -8.65 -2.10
C MET A 51 -7.49 -8.30 -0.62
N LYS A 52 -8.54 -8.82 0.04
CA LYS A 52 -8.74 -8.63 1.48
C LYS A 52 -7.59 -9.21 2.29
N GLU A 53 -7.09 -10.39 1.91
CA GLU A 53 -5.92 -11.01 2.55
C GLU A 53 -4.65 -10.18 2.31
N LEU A 54 -4.39 -9.76 1.07
CA LEU A 54 -3.25 -8.89 0.74
C LEU A 54 -3.29 -7.60 1.53
N VAL A 55 -4.46 -6.94 1.60
CA VAL A 55 -4.67 -5.75 2.42
C VAL A 55 -4.28 -6.01 3.87
N GLN A 56 -4.68 -7.15 4.44
CA GLN A 56 -4.38 -7.50 5.82
C GLN A 56 -2.88 -7.68 6.03
N ILE A 57 -2.19 -8.36 5.10
CA ILE A 57 -0.72 -8.48 5.09
C ILE A 57 -0.06 -7.10 5.03
N TYR A 58 -0.49 -6.23 4.12
CA TYR A 58 0.06 -4.88 3.98
C TYR A 58 -0.22 -4.00 5.20
N LYS A 59 -1.36 -4.16 5.87
CA LYS A 59 -1.66 -3.51 7.16
C LYS A 59 -0.73 -3.98 8.27
N ILE A 60 -0.45 -5.28 8.35
CA ILE A 60 0.49 -5.84 9.34
C ILE A 60 1.90 -5.32 9.05
N ARG A 61 2.35 -5.38 7.79
CA ARG A 61 3.64 -4.82 7.37
C ARG A 61 3.75 -3.34 7.72
N ALA A 62 2.73 -2.54 7.40
CA ALA A 62 2.70 -1.13 7.77
C ALA A 62 2.77 -0.91 9.29
N TRP A 63 2.08 -1.73 10.06
CA TRP A 63 2.10 -1.66 11.52
C TRP A 63 3.47 -2.02 12.11
N VAL A 64 4.23 -2.92 11.50
CA VAL A 64 5.61 -3.22 11.91
C VAL A 64 6.55 -2.10 11.45
N LEU A 65 6.44 -1.69 10.19
CA LEU A 65 7.33 -0.69 9.57
C LEU A 65 7.17 0.71 10.20
N GLN A 66 6.01 1.07 10.75
CA GLN A 66 5.83 2.38 11.40
C GLN A 66 6.77 2.63 12.61
N TRP A 67 7.34 1.56 13.18
CA TRP A 67 8.27 1.63 14.30
C TRP A 67 9.72 1.85 13.86
N LEU A 68 10.02 1.62 12.58
CA LEU A 68 11.34 1.81 12.03
C LEU A 68 11.53 3.28 11.59
N PRO A 69 12.78 3.78 11.59
CA PRO A 69 13.08 5.11 11.08
C PRO A 69 12.65 5.24 9.61
N PRO A 70 12.14 6.41 9.19
CA PRO A 70 11.58 6.56 7.86
C PRO A 70 12.54 6.17 6.72
N ARG A 71 13.81 6.58 6.80
CA ARG A 71 14.87 6.22 5.85
C ARG A 71 15.03 4.71 5.66
N LEU A 72 14.96 3.95 6.76
CA LEU A 72 15.17 2.51 6.75
C LEU A 72 13.97 1.80 6.13
N VAL A 73 12.75 2.27 6.41
CA VAL A 73 11.54 1.79 5.74
C VAL A 73 11.59 2.09 4.25
N HIS A 74 11.99 3.30 3.86
CA HIS A 74 12.14 3.66 2.46
C HIS A 74 13.11 2.72 1.76
N TRP A 75 14.29 2.49 2.35
CA TRP A 75 15.29 1.55 1.85
C TRP A 75 14.73 0.12 1.72
N LEU A 76 14.06 -0.41 2.74
CA LEU A 76 13.45 -1.75 2.72
C LEU A 76 12.36 -1.90 1.64
N VAL A 77 11.61 -0.85 1.36
CA VAL A 77 10.47 -0.89 0.43
C VAL A 77 10.92 -0.65 -1.02
N THR A 78 11.92 0.22 -1.25
CA THR A 78 12.44 0.51 -2.59
C THR A 78 13.60 -0.39 -3.01
N GLY A 79 14.19 -1.16 -2.10
CA GLY A 79 15.25 -2.14 -2.39
C GLY A 79 16.65 -1.54 -2.57
N SER A 80 16.74 -0.30 -3.07
CA SER A 80 17.97 0.31 -3.63
C SER A 80 18.59 -0.47 -4.78
#